data_AF-A0A7V8VUP5-F1
#
_entry.id   AF-A0A7V8VUP5-F1
#
_cell.length_a   1.000
_cell.length_b   1.000
_cell.length_c   1.000
_cell.angle_alpha   90.00
_cell.angle_beta   90.00
_cell.angle_gamma   90.00
#
_symmetry.space_group_name_H-M   'P 1'
#
loop_
_entity.id
_entity.type
_entity.pdbx_description
1 polymer ?
#
loop_
_entity_poly.entity_id
_entity_poly.type
_entity_poly.pdbx_seq_one_letter_code
_entity_poly.pdbx_strand_id
1 'polypeptide(L)'
;VLLATGVAWRTLDAPGCQTLIGAGVYYGAASAEAPALRDEDVYLLGGGNSAGQAAMLLSRYARSVTLLALEESFAERMSQYLLERLESTPNVTLRPCCTIAEAQGEGRLETITIENVQTADKETVPAAGLYVFIGAAPETDWLEGVVARDEKGFILCGSALTRDGNGQRNWKLEREPHMLETSVPGVFVAGDVRSGSVKRVASAVGEGSMAVQFIHEYLRER
;
A
#
# COMPACT_ATOMS: atom_id res chain seq x y z
N VAL A 1 -0.43 17.79 -20.03
CA VAL A 1 -1.00 17.59 -18.67
C VAL A 1 -0.09 16.64 -17.91
N LEU A 2 0.15 16.84 -16.61
CA LEU A 2 0.90 15.90 -15.76
C LEU A 2 -0.01 15.42 -14.63
N LEU A 3 -0.21 14.10 -14.55
CA LEU A 3 -0.96 13.42 -13.51
C LEU A 3 0.01 12.95 -12.42
N ALA A 4 -0.08 13.56 -11.24
CA ALA A 4 0.80 13.27 -10.10
C ALA A 4 0.00 13.21 -8.79
N THR A 5 -1.20 12.62 -8.84
CA THR A 5 -2.16 12.57 -7.72
C THR A 5 -1.79 11.57 -6.63
N GLY A 6 -0.72 10.78 -6.81
CA GLY A 6 -0.27 9.80 -5.83
C GLY A 6 -1.27 8.68 -5.58
N VAL A 7 -1.34 8.22 -4.33
CA VAL A 7 -2.25 7.19 -3.87
C VAL A 7 -2.84 7.58 -2.52
N ALA A 8 -4.05 7.09 -2.25
CA ALA A 8 -4.62 7.08 -0.91
C ALA A 8 -4.39 5.70 -0.28
N TRP A 9 -4.06 5.66 1.01
CA TRP A 9 -4.10 4.41 1.75
C TRP A 9 -5.54 3.95 1.87
N ARG A 10 -5.77 2.65 1.68
CA ARG A 10 -7.07 2.07 2.00
C ARG A 10 -7.27 2.17 3.50
N THR A 11 -8.36 2.81 3.90
CA THR A 11 -8.72 2.92 5.31
C THR A 11 -9.45 1.68 5.77
N LEU A 12 -9.21 1.29 7.02
CA LEU A 12 -9.94 0.25 7.70
C LEU A 12 -11.29 0.83 8.17
N ASP A 13 -12.37 0.30 7.62
CA ASP A 13 -13.73 0.67 8.02
C ASP A 13 -14.16 -0.09 9.28
N ALA A 14 -13.59 0.31 10.41
CA ALA A 14 -13.93 -0.19 11.73
C ALA A 14 -14.11 0.98 12.71
N PRO A 15 -15.12 0.94 13.61
CA PRO A 15 -15.32 1.98 14.60
C PRO A 15 -14.04 2.30 15.39
N GLY A 16 -13.82 3.61 15.61
CA GLY A 16 -12.68 4.15 16.35
C GLY A 16 -11.34 4.17 15.59
N CYS A 17 -11.14 3.36 14.55
CA CYS A 17 -9.88 3.35 13.80
C CYS A 17 -9.55 4.71 13.16
N GLN A 18 -10.56 5.40 12.61
CA GLN A 18 -10.36 6.72 11.99
C GLN A 18 -10.00 7.82 12.99
N THR A 19 -10.60 7.78 14.20
CA THR A 19 -10.37 8.81 15.23
C THR A 19 -9.02 8.65 15.92
N LEU A 20 -8.42 7.46 15.86
CA LEU A 20 -7.15 7.13 16.50
C LEU A 20 -5.97 7.14 15.51
N ILE A 21 -6.17 7.62 14.28
CA ILE A 21 -5.08 7.78 13.30
C ILE A 21 -4.02 8.74 13.84
N GLY A 22 -2.77 8.28 13.88
CA GLY A 22 -1.64 9.03 14.44
C GLY A 22 -1.58 9.00 15.97
N ALA A 23 -2.56 8.37 16.62
CA ALA A 23 -2.66 8.21 18.07
C ALA A 23 -2.75 6.73 18.45
N GLY A 24 -1.88 5.89 17.85
CA GLY A 24 -1.86 4.44 18.05
C GLY A 24 -2.37 3.63 16.85
N VAL A 25 -3.11 4.23 15.92
CA VAL A 25 -3.43 3.60 14.61
C VAL A 25 -2.60 4.25 13.51
N TYR A 26 -1.88 3.43 12.73
CA TYR A 26 -0.93 3.92 11.73
C TYR A 26 -1.07 3.17 10.40
N TYR A 27 -0.94 3.89 9.27
CA TYR A 27 -0.96 3.31 7.92
C TYR A 27 0.46 3.21 7.35
N GLY A 28 1.26 2.35 7.99
CA GLY A 28 2.68 2.18 7.73
C GLY A 28 3.49 2.21 9.03
N ALA A 29 4.67 1.60 9.01
CA ALA A 29 5.57 1.57 10.15
C ALA A 29 6.84 2.38 9.83
N ALA A 30 7.11 3.41 10.63
CA ALA A 30 8.34 4.17 10.55
C ALA A 30 9.36 3.65 11.56
N SER A 31 10.61 3.47 11.13
CA SER A 31 11.69 3.05 12.04
C SER A 31 11.96 4.04 13.17
N ALA A 32 11.58 5.31 12.98
CA ALA A 32 11.72 6.35 13.99
C ALA A 32 10.80 6.13 15.21
N GLU A 33 9.67 5.47 15.02
CA GLU A 33 8.65 5.26 16.07
C GLU A 33 8.84 3.91 16.78
N ALA A 34 9.56 2.97 16.16
CA ALA A 34 9.75 1.62 16.71
C ALA A 34 10.33 1.58 18.15
N PRO A 35 11.28 2.46 18.56
CA PRO A 35 11.78 2.45 19.93
C PRO A 35 10.73 2.81 20.99
N ALA A 36 9.66 3.54 20.64
CA ALA A 36 8.61 3.92 21.57
C ALA A 36 7.68 2.75 21.94
N LEU A 37 7.78 1.62 21.23
CA LEU A 37 6.98 0.42 21.44
C LEU A 37 7.62 -0.58 22.41
N ARG A 38 8.70 -0.19 23.09
CA ARG A 38 9.39 -1.09 24.02
C ARG A 38 8.42 -1.56 25.11
N ASP A 39 8.42 -2.88 25.35
CA ASP A 39 7.56 -3.56 26.33
C ASP A 39 6.05 -3.53 26.02
N GLU A 40 5.67 -3.06 24.83
CA GLU A 40 4.29 -2.95 24.38
C GLU A 40 3.85 -4.10 23.45
N ASP A 41 2.55 -4.40 23.43
CA ASP A 41 1.94 -5.31 22.47
C ASP A 41 1.45 -4.55 21.23
N VAL A 42 1.88 -4.99 20.05
CA VAL A 42 1.54 -4.35 18.78
C VAL A 42 0.92 -5.32 17.79
N TYR A 43 0.01 -4.77 17.00
CA TYR A 43 -0.78 -5.52 16.03
C TYR A 43 -0.58 -4.95 14.64
N LEU A 44 -0.52 -5.82 13.65
CA LEU A 44 -0.42 -5.46 12.25
C LEU A 44 -1.57 -6.11 11.48
N LEU A 45 -2.20 -5.38 10.57
CA LEU A 45 -3.22 -5.92 9.68
C LEU A 45 -2.72 -5.93 8.23
N GLY A 46 -2.41 -7.10 7.68
CA GLY A 46 -2.07 -7.30 6.27
C GLY A 46 -1.28 -8.57 5.99
N GLY A 47 -1.62 -9.29 4.92
CA GLY A 47 -0.98 -10.56 4.55
C GLY A 47 0.26 -10.46 3.65
N GLY A 48 0.62 -9.26 3.16
CA GLY A 48 1.68 -9.09 2.16
C GLY A 48 3.09 -8.85 2.72
N ASN A 49 4.09 -8.87 1.83
CA ASN A 49 5.51 -8.63 2.19
C ASN A 49 5.75 -7.34 3.00
N SER A 50 5.04 -6.24 2.71
CA SER A 50 5.20 -4.99 3.43
C SER A 50 4.83 -5.12 4.92
N ALA A 51 3.75 -5.84 5.22
CA ALA A 51 3.31 -6.10 6.58
C ALA A 51 4.30 -7.01 7.31
N GLY A 52 4.78 -8.06 6.66
CA GLY A 52 5.80 -8.96 7.23
C GLY A 52 7.14 -8.26 7.52
N GLN A 53 7.60 -7.38 6.63
CA GLN A 53 8.80 -6.57 6.84
C GLN A 53 8.64 -5.61 8.02
N ALA A 54 7.46 -5.01 8.17
CA ALA A 54 7.13 -4.18 9.31
C ALA A 54 7.08 -5.00 10.61
N ALA A 55 6.45 -6.19 10.61
CA ALA A 55 6.44 -7.08 11.76
C ALA A 55 7.86 -7.45 12.21
N MET A 56 8.77 -7.77 11.28
CA MET A 56 10.19 -8.00 11.58
C MET A 56 10.94 -6.77 12.10
N LEU A 57 10.52 -5.57 11.71
CA LEU A 57 11.06 -4.33 12.27
C LEU A 57 10.60 -4.15 13.71
N LEU A 58 9.30 -4.27 13.95
CA LEU A 58 8.69 -4.02 15.24
C LEU A 58 9.06 -5.10 16.27
N SER A 59 9.25 -6.35 15.85
CA SER A 59 9.63 -7.47 16.74
C SER A 59 10.98 -7.28 17.43
N ARG A 60 11.83 -6.39 16.91
CA ARG A 60 13.10 -6.02 17.54
C ARG A 60 12.94 -5.08 18.74
N TYR A 61 11.77 -4.50 18.94
CA TYR A 61 11.51 -3.49 19.96
C TYR A 61 10.33 -3.84 20.86
N ALA A 62 9.23 -4.32 20.28
CA ALA A 62 7.99 -4.62 20.99
C ALA A 62 8.08 -5.87 21.88
N ARG A 63 7.25 -5.93 22.91
CA ARG A 63 7.08 -7.13 23.75
C ARG A 63 6.52 -8.28 22.92
N SER A 64 5.46 -8.01 22.18
CA SER A 64 4.85 -8.96 21.26
C SER A 64 4.37 -8.28 19.99
N VAL A 65 4.37 -9.03 18.89
CA VAL A 65 3.91 -8.59 17.58
C VAL A 65 2.92 -9.61 17.05
N THR A 66 1.68 -9.21 16.83
CA THR A 66 0.66 -10.07 16.24
C THR A 66 0.32 -9.59 14.83
N LEU A 67 0.56 -10.43 13.83
CA LEU A 67 0.22 -10.16 12.43
C LEU A 67 -1.10 -10.84 12.08
N LEU A 68 -2.10 -10.04 11.72
CA LEU A 68 -3.44 -10.43 11.31
C LEU A 68 -3.56 -10.36 9.79
N ALA A 69 -4.28 -11.29 9.18
CA ALA A 69 -4.60 -11.28 7.76
C ALA A 69 -5.99 -11.86 7.50
N LEU A 70 -6.66 -11.38 6.45
CA LEU A 70 -7.96 -11.92 6.02
C LEU A 70 -7.80 -13.27 5.34
N GLU A 71 -6.66 -13.48 4.68
CA GLU A 71 -6.30 -14.70 3.99
C GLU A 71 -6.19 -15.89 4.96
N GLU A 72 -6.48 -17.11 4.47
CA GLU A 72 -6.36 -18.34 5.26
C GLU A 72 -4.89 -18.70 5.50
N SER A 73 -4.01 -18.24 4.61
CA SER A 73 -2.56 -18.39 4.76
C SER A 73 -1.80 -17.15 4.31
N PHE A 74 -0.82 -16.75 5.12
CA PHE A 74 0.14 -15.72 4.75
C PHE A 74 0.95 -16.10 3.50
N ALA A 75 1.10 -17.40 3.19
CA ALA A 75 1.84 -17.87 2.03
C ALA A 75 1.20 -17.44 0.68
N GLU A 76 -0.07 -17.06 0.66
CA GLU A 76 -0.75 -16.58 -0.54
C GLU A 76 -0.15 -15.27 -1.07
N ARG A 77 0.41 -14.44 -0.18
CA ARG A 77 0.84 -13.07 -0.51
C ARG A 77 2.20 -12.67 0.03
N MET A 78 2.72 -13.43 0.99
CA MET A 78 4.04 -13.22 1.57
C MET A 78 5.05 -14.19 0.98
N SER A 79 6.27 -13.73 0.77
CA SER A 79 7.34 -14.62 0.33
C SER A 79 7.64 -15.68 1.39
N GLN A 80 7.88 -16.92 0.96
CA GLN A 80 8.14 -18.05 1.84
C GLN A 80 9.30 -17.77 2.81
N TYR A 81 10.40 -17.18 2.33
CA TYR A 81 11.54 -16.79 3.17
C TYR A 81 11.13 -15.86 4.33
N LEU A 82 10.28 -14.87 4.05
CA LEU A 82 9.85 -13.92 5.08
C LEU A 82 8.89 -14.57 6.07
N LEU A 83 8.02 -15.47 5.59
CA LEU A 83 7.11 -16.24 6.44
C LEU A 83 7.89 -17.14 7.41
N GLU A 84 8.85 -17.93 6.92
CA GLU A 84 9.71 -18.78 7.74
C GLU A 84 10.47 -17.97 8.81
N ARG A 85 10.89 -16.75 8.46
CA ARG A 85 11.56 -15.84 9.39
C ARG A 85 10.62 -15.31 10.48
N LEU A 86 9.37 -15.01 10.15
CA LEU A 86 8.36 -14.58 11.13
C LEU A 86 8.01 -15.73 12.07
N GLU A 87 7.79 -16.94 11.55
CA GLU A 87 7.48 -18.13 12.33
C GLU A 87 8.61 -18.52 13.30
N SER A 88 9.86 -18.26 12.92
CA SER A 88 11.03 -18.49 13.79
C SER A 88 11.32 -17.34 14.76
N THR A 89 10.55 -16.25 14.73
CA THR A 89 10.73 -15.10 15.63
C THR A 89 9.89 -15.27 16.91
N PRO A 90 10.50 -15.40 18.11
CA PRO A 90 9.79 -15.86 19.32
C PRO A 90 8.64 -14.97 19.82
N ASN A 91 8.69 -13.67 19.54
CA ASN A 91 7.66 -12.72 19.96
C ASN A 91 6.71 -12.33 18.83
N VAL A 92 6.70 -13.08 17.72
CA VAL A 92 5.78 -12.88 16.60
C VAL A 92 4.72 -13.97 16.62
N THR A 93 3.45 -13.57 16.51
CA THR A 93 2.31 -14.47 16.34
C THR A 93 1.61 -14.16 15.02
N LEU A 94 1.31 -15.20 14.23
CA LEU A 94 0.56 -15.09 12.98
C LEU A 94 -0.88 -15.57 13.21
N ARG A 95 -1.87 -14.74 12.87
CA ARG A 95 -3.29 -15.08 12.96
C ARG A 95 -3.97 -14.85 11.60
N PRO A 96 -4.08 -15.90 10.76
CA PRO A 96 -4.88 -15.82 9.53
C PRO A 96 -6.37 -15.72 9.86
N CYS A 97 -7.19 -15.48 8.83
CA CYS A 97 -8.64 -15.33 8.95
C CYS A 97 -9.09 -14.31 10.00
N CYS A 98 -8.30 -13.26 10.25
CA CYS A 98 -8.56 -12.26 11.29
C CYS A 98 -8.58 -10.84 10.73
N THR A 99 -9.50 -10.03 11.24
CA THR A 99 -9.58 -8.59 10.99
C THR A 99 -9.76 -7.83 12.30
N ILE A 100 -9.74 -6.50 12.21
CA ILE A 100 -10.10 -5.61 13.32
C ILE A 100 -11.56 -5.21 13.17
N ALA A 101 -12.36 -5.52 14.20
CA ALA A 101 -13.76 -5.12 14.28
C ALA A 101 -13.94 -3.74 14.89
N GLU A 102 -13.06 -3.33 15.82
CA GLU A 102 -13.14 -2.06 16.53
C GLU A 102 -11.78 -1.69 17.13
N ALA A 103 -11.51 -0.39 17.29
CA ALA A 103 -10.40 0.14 18.07
C ALA A 103 -10.92 1.15 19.10
N GLN A 104 -10.44 1.10 20.34
CA GLN A 104 -10.93 1.97 21.43
C GLN A 104 -9.76 2.62 22.18
N GLY A 105 -10.07 3.78 22.77
CA GLY A 105 -9.18 4.51 23.67
C GLY A 105 -9.48 6.01 23.72
N GLU A 106 -9.00 6.68 24.76
CA GLU A 106 -9.21 8.11 24.99
C GLU A 106 -7.94 8.90 24.64
N GLY A 107 -7.93 9.56 23.48
CA GLY A 107 -6.78 10.33 23.01
C GLY A 107 -5.59 9.49 22.50
N ARG A 108 -5.55 8.18 22.81
CA ARG A 108 -4.65 7.19 22.21
C ARG A 108 -5.29 5.80 22.19
N LEU A 109 -4.78 4.90 21.36
CA LEU A 109 -5.21 3.50 21.32
C LEU A 109 -4.91 2.81 22.65
N GLU A 110 -5.89 2.06 23.14
CA GLU A 110 -5.78 1.26 24.37
C GLU A 110 -6.14 -0.20 24.13
N THR A 111 -7.18 -0.45 23.32
CA THR A 111 -7.64 -1.80 22.99
C THR A 111 -8.07 -1.90 21.53
N ILE A 112 -8.04 -3.13 21.03
CA ILE A 112 -8.64 -3.51 19.75
C ILE A 112 -9.53 -4.73 19.94
N THR A 113 -10.57 -4.83 19.13
CA THR A 113 -11.37 -6.06 18.99
C THR A 113 -10.97 -6.75 17.70
N ILE A 114 -10.45 -7.96 17.83
CA ILE A 114 -10.10 -8.84 16.71
C ILE A 114 -11.30 -9.74 16.42
N GLU A 115 -11.64 -9.90 15.15
CA GLU A 115 -12.70 -10.80 14.69
C GLU A 115 -12.11 -11.86 13.78
N ASN A 116 -12.41 -13.13 14.08
CA ASN A 116 -12.16 -14.22 13.14
C ASN A 116 -13.27 -14.23 12.09
N VAL A 117 -12.93 -14.03 10.81
CA VAL A 117 -13.92 -13.86 9.73
C VAL A 117 -14.58 -15.18 9.31
N GLN A 118 -14.05 -16.34 9.71
CA GLN A 118 -14.64 -17.64 9.44
C GLN A 118 -15.64 -18.06 10.52
N THR A 119 -15.35 -17.76 11.80
CA THR A 119 -16.18 -18.18 12.93
C THR A 119 -17.06 -17.07 13.50
N ALA A 120 -16.77 -15.81 13.14
CA ALA A 120 -17.32 -14.59 13.74
C ALA A 120 -16.98 -14.41 15.23
N ASP A 121 -16.04 -15.18 15.77
CA ASP A 121 -15.59 -15.03 17.16
C ASP A 121 -14.85 -13.70 17.34
N LYS A 122 -15.12 -13.03 18.47
CA LYS A 122 -14.52 -11.73 18.81
C LYS A 122 -13.73 -11.81 20.10
N GLU A 123 -12.59 -11.15 20.09
CA GLU A 123 -11.69 -11.05 21.23
C GLU A 123 -11.18 -9.61 21.36
N THR A 124 -11.37 -9.00 22.52
CA THR A 124 -10.81 -7.67 22.81
C THR A 124 -9.52 -7.82 23.59
N VAL A 125 -8.46 -7.17 23.10
CA VAL A 125 -7.11 -7.25 23.67
C VAL A 125 -6.53 -5.84 23.88
N PRO A 126 -5.65 -5.64 24.88
CA PRO A 126 -4.85 -4.44 24.99
C PRO A 126 -3.97 -4.27 23.75
N ALA A 127 -3.85 -3.05 23.24
CA ALA A 127 -3.01 -2.75 22.09
C ALA A 127 -2.43 -1.34 22.22
N ALA A 128 -1.10 -1.24 22.18
CA ALA A 128 -0.42 0.06 22.16
C ALA A 128 -0.26 0.61 20.75
N GLY A 129 -0.35 -0.26 19.74
CA GLY A 129 -0.21 0.11 18.34
C GLY A 129 -0.92 -0.85 17.40
N LEU A 130 -1.65 -0.30 16.44
CA LEU A 130 -2.24 -0.99 15.30
C LEU A 130 -1.67 -0.41 14.01
N TYR A 131 -0.96 -1.25 13.25
CA TYR A 131 -0.35 -0.87 11.97
C TYR A 131 -1.07 -1.53 10.80
N VAL A 132 -1.72 -0.72 9.97
CA VAL A 132 -2.59 -1.18 8.88
C VAL A 132 -1.83 -1.19 7.55
N PHE A 133 -1.80 -2.37 6.92
CA PHE A 133 -1.11 -2.68 5.66
C PHE A 133 -2.05 -3.34 4.64
N ILE A 134 -3.28 -2.82 4.52
CA ILE A 134 -4.31 -3.34 3.59
C ILE A 134 -4.21 -2.78 2.15
N GLY A 135 -3.12 -2.05 1.88
CA GLY A 135 -2.77 -1.53 0.56
C GLY A 135 -3.09 -0.05 0.36
N ALA A 136 -2.64 0.48 -0.77
CA ALA A 136 -2.98 1.81 -1.25
C ALA A 136 -3.65 1.70 -2.61
N ALA A 137 -4.57 2.62 -2.90
CA ALA A 137 -5.27 2.69 -4.17
C ALA A 137 -5.04 4.08 -4.80
N PRO A 138 -4.83 4.15 -6.12
CA PRO A 138 -4.79 5.43 -6.82
C PRO A 138 -6.23 5.96 -6.98
N GLU A 139 -6.44 7.25 -6.72
CA GLU A 139 -7.75 7.89 -6.94
C GLU A 139 -7.90 8.30 -8.41
N THR A 140 -8.07 7.30 -9.29
CA THR A 140 -8.07 7.48 -10.75
C THR A 140 -9.40 7.11 -11.39
N ASP A 141 -10.47 6.91 -10.61
CA ASP A 141 -11.78 6.53 -11.15
C ASP A 141 -12.36 7.59 -12.09
N TRP A 142 -12.07 8.86 -11.82
CA TRP A 142 -12.43 9.99 -12.69
C TRP A 142 -11.72 9.97 -14.06
N LEU A 143 -10.71 9.11 -14.24
CA LEU A 143 -9.97 8.92 -15.48
C LEU A 143 -10.41 7.69 -16.28
N GLU A 144 -11.43 6.98 -15.83
CA GLU A 144 -11.97 5.83 -16.53
C GLU A 144 -12.39 6.16 -17.97
N GLY A 145 -11.99 5.31 -18.92
CA GLY A 145 -12.23 5.51 -20.35
C GLY A 145 -11.40 6.63 -20.98
N VAL A 146 -10.63 7.40 -20.21
CA VAL A 146 -9.78 8.49 -20.71
C VAL A 146 -8.34 8.04 -20.87
N VAL A 147 -7.73 7.47 -19.83
CA VAL A 147 -6.38 6.89 -19.89
C VAL A 147 -6.40 5.40 -19.54
N ALA A 148 -5.47 4.64 -20.12
CA ALA A 148 -5.29 3.23 -19.82
C ALA A 148 -4.78 3.04 -18.38
N ARG A 149 -5.42 2.13 -17.66
CA ARG A 149 -5.10 1.76 -16.27
C ARG A 149 -4.91 0.25 -16.18
N ASP A 150 -4.08 -0.20 -15.24
CA ASP A 150 -4.01 -1.63 -14.90
C ASP A 150 -5.23 -2.08 -14.07
N GLU A 151 -5.32 -3.38 -13.79
CA GLU A 151 -6.41 -3.98 -13.01
C GLU A 151 -6.52 -3.44 -11.58
N LYS A 152 -5.48 -2.73 -11.09
CA LYS A 152 -5.43 -2.12 -9.76
C LYS A 152 -5.69 -0.60 -9.82
N GLY A 153 -6.04 -0.07 -10.98
CA GLY A 153 -6.37 1.34 -11.21
C GLY A 153 -5.16 2.25 -11.43
N PHE A 154 -3.92 1.74 -11.47
CA PHE A 154 -2.75 2.58 -11.70
C PHE A 154 -2.60 2.92 -13.17
N ILE A 155 -2.14 4.13 -13.48
CA ILE A 155 -2.05 4.63 -14.85
C ILE A 155 -0.86 3.96 -15.57
N LEU A 156 -1.13 3.41 -16.75
CA LEU A 156 -0.12 2.83 -17.63
C LEU A 156 0.56 3.94 -18.45
N CYS A 157 1.85 3.78 -18.72
CA CYS A 157 2.63 4.76 -19.49
C CYS A 157 3.83 4.15 -20.20
N GLY A 158 4.34 4.84 -21.23
CA GLY A 158 5.54 4.46 -21.97
C GLY A 158 5.47 3.02 -22.46
N SER A 159 6.50 2.23 -22.17
CA SER A 159 6.58 0.83 -22.58
C SER A 159 5.55 -0.10 -21.91
N ALA A 160 4.89 0.33 -20.84
CA ALA A 160 3.84 -0.44 -20.17
C ALA A 160 2.48 -0.36 -20.89
N LEU A 161 2.35 0.49 -21.92
CA LEU A 161 1.20 0.50 -22.81
C LEU A 161 1.30 -0.75 -23.71
N THR A 162 0.70 -1.86 -23.26
CA THR A 162 0.70 -3.13 -23.97
C THR A 162 -0.04 -3.04 -25.31
N ARG A 163 0.32 -3.94 -26.22
CA ARG A 163 -0.53 -4.27 -27.38
C ARG A 163 -1.70 -5.08 -26.85
N ASP A 164 -2.92 -4.74 -27.25
CA ASP A 164 -4.08 -5.59 -27.01
C ASP A 164 -3.89 -6.97 -27.66
N GLY A 165 -4.81 -7.91 -27.40
CA GLY A 165 -4.79 -9.26 -28.00
C GLY A 165 -4.78 -9.28 -29.54
N ASN A 166 -4.98 -8.14 -30.20
CA ASN A 166 -4.93 -7.95 -31.65
C ASN A 166 -3.65 -7.25 -32.13
N GLY A 167 -2.68 -6.99 -31.23
CA GLY A 167 -1.42 -6.35 -31.58
C GLY A 167 -1.49 -4.82 -31.68
N GLN A 168 -2.63 -4.18 -31.43
CA GLN A 168 -2.78 -2.72 -31.47
C GLN A 168 -2.42 -2.13 -30.11
N ARG A 169 -1.53 -1.13 -30.12
CA ARG A 169 -1.27 -0.32 -28.93
C ARG A 169 -2.45 0.62 -28.76
N ASN A 170 -2.89 0.85 -27.52
CA ASN A 170 -3.76 1.98 -27.17
C ASN A 170 -2.97 3.31 -27.28
N TRP A 171 -2.47 3.59 -28.49
CA TRP A 171 -1.56 4.67 -28.81
C TRP A 171 -1.85 5.17 -30.22
N LYS A 172 -2.03 6.49 -30.36
CA LYS A 172 -2.64 7.11 -31.55
C LYS A 172 -1.66 7.80 -32.49
N LEU A 173 -0.39 7.92 -32.11
CA LEU A 173 0.63 8.59 -32.93
C LEU A 173 1.57 7.58 -33.57
N GLU A 174 2.22 7.97 -34.68
CA GLU A 174 3.20 7.14 -35.37
C GLU A 174 4.48 6.91 -34.54
N ARG A 175 4.90 7.91 -33.77
CA ARG A 175 6.03 7.78 -32.84
C ARG A 175 5.69 6.88 -31.67
N GLU A 176 6.69 6.35 -31.00
CA GLU A 176 6.51 5.67 -29.71
C GLU A 176 6.13 6.67 -28.60
N PRO A 177 5.34 6.26 -27.58
CA PRO A 177 5.09 7.11 -26.40
C PRO A 177 6.40 7.45 -25.71
N HIS A 178 6.56 8.71 -25.26
CA HIS A 178 7.68 9.06 -24.40
C HIS A 178 7.61 8.29 -23.09
N MET A 179 8.73 8.22 -22.37
CA MET A 179 8.71 7.69 -21.02
C MET A 179 7.77 8.55 -20.16
N LEU A 180 6.97 7.90 -19.31
CA LEU A 180 5.94 8.53 -18.48
C LEU A 180 4.73 9.12 -19.25
N GLU A 181 4.67 8.99 -20.57
CA GLU A 181 3.50 9.39 -21.35
C GLU A 181 2.42 8.31 -21.30
N THR A 182 1.17 8.71 -21.02
CA THR A 182 0.02 7.81 -20.89
C THR A 182 -0.51 7.36 -22.26
N SER A 183 -1.62 6.62 -22.32
CA SER A 183 -2.29 6.28 -23.58
C SER A 183 -2.85 7.49 -24.35
N VAL A 184 -2.88 8.67 -23.73
CA VAL A 184 -3.29 9.93 -24.37
C VAL A 184 -2.04 10.77 -24.64
N PRO A 185 -1.69 11.04 -25.91
CA PRO A 185 -0.53 11.87 -26.25
C PRO A 185 -0.58 13.25 -25.58
N GLY A 186 0.54 13.69 -25.01
CA GLY A 186 0.63 14.95 -24.27
C GLY A 186 0.10 14.91 -22.83
N VAL A 187 -0.39 13.76 -22.37
CA VAL A 187 -0.74 13.50 -20.98
C VAL A 187 0.31 12.57 -20.38
N PHE A 188 0.96 13.03 -19.31
CA PHE A 188 2.05 12.34 -18.62
C PHE A 188 1.63 11.96 -17.21
N VAL A 189 2.33 11.01 -16.61
CA VAL A 189 2.08 10.53 -15.25
C VAL A 189 3.38 10.37 -14.47
N ALA A 190 3.40 10.78 -13.20
CA ALA A 190 4.57 10.64 -12.33
C ALA A 190 4.18 10.22 -10.90
N GLY A 191 5.09 9.50 -10.24
CA GLY A 191 4.95 9.12 -8.85
C GLY A 191 3.97 7.98 -8.63
N ASP A 192 3.43 7.90 -7.42
CA ASP A 192 2.76 6.68 -6.95
C ASP A 192 1.44 6.37 -7.67
N VAL A 193 0.86 7.29 -8.43
CA VAL A 193 -0.33 7.01 -9.27
C VAL A 193 0.02 6.14 -10.50
N ARG A 194 1.30 6.04 -10.86
CA ARG A 194 1.81 5.28 -12.01
C ARG A 194 1.93 3.78 -11.71
N SER A 195 1.60 2.96 -12.70
CA SER A 195 1.80 1.51 -12.62
C SER A 195 3.30 1.18 -12.60
N GLY A 196 3.69 0.24 -11.74
CA GLY A 196 5.10 -0.17 -11.58
C GLY A 196 6.03 0.87 -10.96
N SER A 197 5.51 1.97 -10.39
CA SER A 197 6.34 2.93 -9.63
C SER A 197 6.92 2.29 -8.37
N VAL A 198 8.09 2.76 -7.92
CA VAL A 198 8.80 2.22 -6.75
C VAL A 198 8.10 2.55 -5.41
N LYS A 199 7.09 3.44 -5.41
CA LYS A 199 6.36 3.90 -4.22
C LYS A 199 7.29 4.54 -3.17
N ARG A 200 8.15 5.45 -3.62
CA ARG A 200 9.16 6.14 -2.80
C ARG A 200 9.23 7.61 -3.18
N VAL A 201 9.33 8.48 -2.17
CA VAL A 201 9.42 9.94 -2.35
C VAL A 201 10.51 10.34 -3.35
N ALA A 202 11.73 9.81 -3.20
CA ALA A 202 12.83 10.15 -4.12
C ALA A 202 12.56 9.71 -5.57
N SER A 203 11.93 8.55 -5.77
CA SER A 203 11.54 8.07 -7.10
C SER A 203 10.46 8.97 -7.70
N ALA A 204 9.44 9.35 -6.91
CA ALA A 204 8.37 10.23 -7.36
C ALA A 204 8.88 11.62 -7.75
N VAL A 205 9.81 12.19 -6.97
CA VAL A 205 10.48 13.47 -7.30
C VAL A 205 11.28 13.34 -8.60
N GLY A 206 12.04 12.26 -8.77
CA GLY A 206 12.80 11.99 -9.99
C GLY A 206 11.89 11.86 -11.22
N GLU A 207 10.81 11.08 -11.12
CA GLU A 207 9.82 10.94 -12.19
C GLU A 207 9.13 12.26 -12.53
N GLY A 208 8.82 13.09 -11.54
CA GLY A 208 8.27 14.43 -11.78
C GLY A 208 9.21 15.33 -12.59
N SER A 209 10.51 15.31 -12.26
CA SER A 209 11.54 16.04 -13.03
C SER A 209 11.66 15.51 -14.46
N MET A 210 11.69 14.18 -14.64
CA MET A 210 11.75 13.54 -15.95
C MET A 210 10.53 13.87 -16.82
N ALA A 211 9.33 13.89 -16.22
CA ALA A 211 8.10 14.20 -16.94
C ALA A 211 8.15 15.60 -17.58
N VAL A 212 8.76 16.59 -16.92
CA VAL A 212 8.92 17.95 -17.48
C VAL A 212 9.77 17.93 -18.75
N GLN A 213 10.87 17.17 -18.76
CA GLN A 213 11.73 17.03 -19.94
C GLN A 213 10.94 16.43 -21.13
N PHE A 214 10.19 15.35 -20.92
CA PHE A 214 9.40 14.73 -21.98
C PHE A 214 8.20 15.58 -22.43
N ILE A 215 7.62 16.38 -21.53
CA ILE A 215 6.61 17.38 -21.91
C ILE A 215 7.21 18.42 -22.87
N HIS A 216 8.43 18.90 -22.60
CA HIS A 216 9.09 19.85 -23.51
C HIS A 216 9.41 19.23 -24.88
N GLU A 217 9.82 17.96 -24.91
CA GLU A 217 10.03 17.22 -26.17
C GLU A 217 8.72 17.11 -26.96
N TYR A 218 7.64 16.64 -26.33
CA TYR A 218 6.32 16.56 -26.95
C TYR A 218 5.84 17.90 -27.53
N LEU A 219 6.04 19.00 -26.80
CA LEU A 219 5.63 20.32 -27.26
C LEU A 219 6.43 20.85 -28.45
N ARG A 220 7.66 20.35 -28.69
CA ARG A 220 8.47 20.70 -29.87
C ARG A 220 8.07 19.93 -31.12
N GLU A 221 7.51 18.74 -30.94
CA GLU A 221 7.07 17.86 -32.02
C GLU A 221 5.66 18.19 -32.55
N ARG A 222 4.91 19.04 -31.83
CA ARG A 222 3.56 19.48 -32.16
C ARG A 222 3.56 20.73 -33.04
#